data_AF-A0A1H3TXQ4-F1
#
_entry.id   AF-A0A1H3TXQ4-F1
#
_cell.length_a   1.000
_cell.length_b   1.000
_cell.length_c   1.000
_cell.angle_alpha   90.00
_cell.angle_beta   90.00
_cell.angle_gamma   90.00
#
_symmetry.space_group_name_H-M   'P 1'
#
loop_
_entity.id
_entity.type
_entity.pdbx_description
1 polymer ?
#
loop_
_entity_poly.entity_id
_entity_poly.type
_entity_poly.pdbx_seq_one_letter_code
_entity_poly.pdbx_strand_id
1 'polypeptide(L)'
;MPKTRYDERQLKDLLLQMMETELGGEKVYRTALQCAINEDLKEEWEKYLEETLSHQNVVRTTCEFLGINADEVTPSRQVVKHIGLSLVKAMELALSAGDRSAAQLVACECVVHAETKDHANWELLGMVAEVATGETGKALKEAHARVEKDEDHHLYHTKGWCRELAIQSLGLPAVLPPPEEIKQVETAIGASRAEQQRKSML
;
A
#
# COMPACT_ATOMS: atom_id res chain seq x y z
N MET A 1 -13.90 33.14 6.08
CA MET A 1 -12.70 32.29 5.90
C MET A 1 -12.32 32.35 4.43
N PRO A 2 -11.04 32.55 4.06
CA PRO A 2 -10.64 32.40 2.67
C PRO A 2 -11.00 30.97 2.23
N LYS A 3 -11.56 30.82 1.01
CA LYS A 3 -11.81 29.49 0.45
C LYS A 3 -10.51 28.70 0.52
N THR A 4 -10.49 27.60 1.27
CA THR A 4 -9.34 26.69 1.30
C THR A 4 -9.10 26.25 -0.13
N ARG A 5 -7.98 26.69 -0.71
CA ARG A 5 -7.63 26.42 -2.10
C ARG A 5 -6.44 25.47 -2.08
N TYR A 6 -6.62 24.27 -2.61
CA TYR A 6 -5.52 23.36 -2.92
C TYR A 6 -4.81 23.83 -4.20
N ASP A 7 -3.55 23.42 -4.39
CA ASP A 7 -2.80 23.70 -5.62
C ASP A 7 -3.10 22.63 -6.67
N GLU A 8 -3.75 23.02 -7.77
CA GLU A 8 -4.10 22.14 -8.89
C GLU A 8 -2.88 21.46 -9.53
N ARG A 9 -1.71 22.11 -9.53
CA ARG A 9 -0.47 21.51 -10.04
C ARG A 9 0.03 20.40 -9.12
N GLN A 10 -0.09 20.60 -7.81
CA GLN A 10 0.29 19.59 -6.83
C GLN A 10 -0.71 18.44 -6.79
N LEU A 11 -2.01 18.69 -6.99
CA LEU A 11 -3.00 17.63 -7.15
C LEU A 11 -2.70 16.76 -8.39
N LYS A 12 -2.38 17.39 -9.53
CA LYS A 12 -1.95 16.66 -10.73
C LYS A 12 -0.73 15.80 -10.43
N ASP A 13 0.28 16.36 -9.77
CA ASP A 13 1.51 15.63 -9.43
C ASP A 13 1.23 14.45 -8.49
N LEU A 14 0.35 14.63 -7.50
CA LEU A 14 -0.10 13.58 -6.60
C LEU A 14 -0.76 12.42 -7.37
N LEU A 15 -1.69 12.71 -8.28
CA LEU A 15 -2.36 11.67 -9.09
C LEU A 15 -1.38 10.89 -9.97
N LEU A 16 -0.36 11.55 -10.51
CA LEU A 16 0.69 10.88 -11.30
C LEU A 16 1.63 10.05 -10.42
N GLN A 17 1.90 10.49 -9.19
CA GLN A 17 2.62 9.68 -8.20
C GLN A 17 1.79 8.47 -7.78
N MET A 18 0.49 8.63 -7.51
CA MET A 18 -0.44 7.54 -7.21
C MET A 18 -0.44 6.49 -8.31
N MET A 19 -0.60 6.91 -9.57
CA MET A 19 -0.58 5.98 -10.69
C MET A 19 0.73 5.18 -10.76
N GLU A 20 1.87 5.80 -10.44
CA GLU A 20 3.14 5.07 -10.40
C GLU A 20 3.29 4.21 -9.15
N THR A 21 2.73 4.61 -8.00
CA THR A 21 2.69 3.77 -6.79
C THR A 21 1.93 2.47 -7.09
N GLU A 22 0.74 2.55 -7.69
CA GLU A 22 -0.10 1.39 -8.04
C GLU A 22 0.57 0.44 -9.06
N LEU A 23 1.24 1.02 -10.07
CA LEU A 23 2.05 0.25 -11.04
C LEU A 23 3.28 -0.39 -10.38
N GLY A 24 3.84 0.25 -9.36
CA GLY A 24 4.91 -0.27 -8.53
C GLY A 24 4.42 -1.38 -7.60
N GLY A 25 3.25 -1.18 -6.97
CA GLY A 25 2.57 -2.11 -6.07
C GLY A 25 2.31 -3.44 -6.73
N GLU A 26 1.80 -3.45 -7.97
CA GLU A 26 1.65 -4.68 -8.76
C GLU A 26 2.96 -5.48 -8.85
N LYS A 27 4.07 -4.81 -9.14
CA LYS A 27 5.37 -5.48 -9.26
C LYS A 27 5.89 -5.96 -7.92
N VAL A 28 5.66 -5.18 -6.87
CA VAL A 28 6.01 -5.53 -5.49
C VAL A 28 5.25 -6.80 -5.10
N TYR A 29 3.93 -6.84 -5.21
CA TYR A 29 3.13 -8.01 -4.87
C TYR A 29 3.49 -9.24 -5.70
N ARG A 30 3.64 -9.11 -7.02
CA ARG A 30 4.08 -10.24 -7.87
C ARG A 30 5.44 -10.81 -7.47
N THR A 31 6.35 -9.98 -6.96
CA THR A 31 7.66 -10.41 -6.50
C THR A 31 7.58 -10.97 -5.08
N ALA A 32 6.76 -10.37 -4.21
CA ALA A 32 6.51 -10.82 -2.86
C ALA A 32 5.88 -12.23 -2.85
N LEU A 33 4.93 -12.50 -3.74
CA LEU A 33 4.34 -13.84 -3.95
C LEU A 33 5.37 -14.90 -4.36
N GLN A 34 6.46 -14.52 -5.04
CA GLN A 34 7.56 -15.44 -5.32
C GLN A 34 8.44 -15.70 -4.09
N CYS A 35 8.42 -14.80 -3.10
CA CYS A 35 9.16 -14.90 -1.84
C CYS A 35 8.38 -15.64 -0.76
N ALA A 36 7.04 -15.60 -0.81
CA ALA A 36 6.16 -16.20 0.18
C ALA A 36 6.40 -17.71 0.37
N ILE A 37 6.28 -18.15 1.61
CA ILE A 37 6.32 -19.55 2.07
C ILE A 37 5.18 -19.87 3.04
N ASN A 38 4.64 -18.86 3.75
CA ASN A 38 3.43 -18.98 4.56
C ASN A 38 2.20 -18.85 3.64
N GLU A 39 1.32 -19.84 3.67
CA GLU A 39 0.17 -19.90 2.75
C GLU A 39 -0.90 -18.86 3.08
N ASP A 40 -1.15 -18.54 4.36
CA ASP A 40 -2.13 -17.52 4.74
C ASP A 40 -1.66 -16.12 4.26
N LEU A 41 -0.38 -15.80 4.43
CA LEU A 41 0.22 -14.57 3.90
C LEU A 41 0.13 -14.51 2.37
N LYS A 42 0.33 -15.64 1.71
CA LYS A 42 0.27 -15.72 0.25
C LYS A 42 -1.16 -15.45 -0.24
N GLU A 43 -2.17 -16.02 0.41
CA GLU A 43 -3.59 -15.75 0.10
C GLU A 43 -3.91 -14.27 0.28
N GLU A 44 -3.46 -13.64 1.37
CA GLU A 44 -3.68 -12.21 1.61
C GLU A 44 -3.02 -11.33 0.53
N TRP A 45 -1.78 -11.65 0.12
CA TRP A 45 -1.11 -10.93 -0.96
C TRP A 45 -1.69 -11.17 -2.35
N GLU A 46 -2.29 -12.34 -2.61
CA GLU A 46 -3.03 -12.59 -3.86
C GLU A 46 -4.25 -11.68 -3.93
N LYS A 47 -4.99 -11.53 -2.82
CA LYS A 47 -6.12 -10.60 -2.72
C LYS A 47 -5.67 -9.14 -2.89
N TYR A 48 -4.61 -8.72 -2.20
CA TYR A 48 -4.13 -7.33 -2.33
C TYR A 48 -3.64 -7.02 -3.74
N LEU A 49 -3.01 -7.98 -4.43
CA LEU A 49 -2.67 -7.82 -5.83
C LEU A 49 -3.90 -7.57 -6.72
N GLU A 50 -5.02 -8.28 -6.48
CA GLU A 50 -6.27 -8.04 -7.21
C GLU A 50 -6.84 -6.65 -6.93
N GLU A 51 -6.79 -6.22 -5.67
CA GLU A 51 -7.23 -4.88 -5.24
C GLU A 51 -6.36 -3.79 -5.87
N THR A 52 -5.02 -3.86 -5.80
CA THR A 52 -4.08 -2.94 -6.47
C THR A 52 -4.35 -2.83 -7.98
N LEU A 53 -4.66 -3.95 -8.66
CA LEU A 53 -5.03 -3.91 -10.08
C LEU A 53 -6.36 -3.16 -10.32
N SER A 54 -7.31 -3.27 -9.41
CA SER A 54 -8.54 -2.46 -9.42
C SER A 54 -8.25 -0.98 -9.17
N HIS A 55 -7.36 -0.67 -8.21
CA HIS A 55 -6.99 0.69 -7.84
C HIS A 55 -6.27 1.42 -8.99
N GLN A 56 -5.42 0.73 -9.76
CA GLN A 56 -4.88 1.27 -11.03
C GLN A 56 -5.98 1.80 -11.96
N ASN A 57 -7.10 1.08 -12.08
CA ASN A 57 -8.23 1.51 -12.91
C ASN A 57 -8.96 2.72 -12.31
N VAL A 58 -9.06 2.79 -10.97
CA VAL A 58 -9.61 3.94 -10.27
C VAL A 58 -8.78 5.19 -10.58
N VAL A 59 -7.47 5.16 -10.33
CA VAL A 59 -6.59 6.29 -10.56
C VAL A 59 -6.59 6.73 -12.03
N ARG A 60 -6.56 5.77 -12.97
CA ARG A 60 -6.64 6.07 -14.41
C ARG A 60 -7.95 6.76 -14.79
N THR A 61 -9.08 6.25 -14.30
CA THR A 61 -10.41 6.84 -14.55
C THR A 61 -10.50 8.27 -13.98
N THR A 62 -9.96 8.48 -12.77
CA THR A 62 -9.89 9.82 -12.16
C THR A 62 -9.03 10.76 -12.99
N CYS A 63 -7.88 10.30 -13.48
CA CYS A 63 -7.02 11.10 -14.36
C CYS A 63 -7.74 11.47 -15.67
N GLU A 64 -8.38 10.50 -16.34
CA GLU A 64 -9.14 10.72 -17.57
C GLU A 64 -10.25 11.76 -17.37
N PHE A 65 -11.03 11.63 -16.30
CA PHE A 65 -12.11 12.56 -15.97
C PHE A 65 -11.60 14.00 -15.74
N LEU A 66 -10.41 14.14 -15.17
CA LEU A 66 -9.76 15.43 -14.91
C LEU A 66 -8.93 15.96 -16.09
N GLY A 67 -8.89 15.23 -17.22
CA GLY A 67 -8.07 15.60 -18.38
C GLY A 67 -6.57 15.50 -18.13
N ILE A 68 -6.16 14.65 -17.18
CA ILE A 68 -4.76 14.37 -16.86
C ILE A 68 -4.33 13.11 -17.63
N ASN A 69 -3.21 13.20 -18.36
CA ASN A 69 -2.61 12.01 -18.95
C ASN A 69 -1.97 11.15 -17.86
N ALA A 70 -2.59 10.02 -17.51
CA ALA A 70 -2.12 9.11 -16.47
C ALA A 70 -0.74 8.51 -16.77
N ASP A 71 -0.21 8.61 -17.99
CA ASP A 71 1.11 8.13 -18.39
C ASP A 71 2.15 9.27 -18.53
N GLU A 72 1.79 10.49 -18.12
CA GLU A 72 2.71 11.63 -18.13
C GLU A 72 3.92 11.37 -17.21
N VAL A 73 5.11 11.62 -17.75
CA VAL A 73 6.38 11.44 -17.05
C VAL A 73 6.77 12.76 -16.40
N THR A 74 6.76 12.79 -15.07
CA THR A 74 7.25 13.93 -14.27
C THR A 74 8.47 13.51 -13.43
N PRO A 75 9.30 14.48 -12.99
CA PRO A 75 10.44 14.16 -12.13
C PRO A 75 10.05 13.44 -10.82
N SER A 76 8.95 13.84 -10.18
CA SER A 76 8.42 13.19 -8.98
C SER A 76 8.00 11.74 -9.24
N ARG A 77 7.29 11.48 -10.35
CA ARG A 77 6.91 10.14 -10.78
C ARG A 77 8.12 9.25 -11.02
N GLN A 78 9.17 9.78 -11.65
CA GLN A 78 10.41 9.02 -11.87
C GLN A 78 11.08 8.61 -10.54
N VAL A 79 10.99 9.45 -9.51
CA VAL A 79 11.47 9.10 -8.17
C VAL A 79 10.63 7.98 -7.55
N VAL A 80 9.30 8.07 -7.60
CA VAL A 80 8.40 6.99 -7.12
C VAL A 80 8.70 5.68 -7.82
N LYS A 81 8.85 5.71 -9.15
CA LYS A 81 9.25 4.56 -9.97
C LYS A 81 10.56 3.94 -9.51
N HIS A 82 11.57 4.77 -9.26
CA HIS A 82 12.88 4.30 -8.81
C HIS A 82 12.81 3.61 -7.45
N ILE A 83 12.04 4.17 -6.51
CA ILE A 83 11.83 3.56 -5.19
C ILE A 83 11.13 2.21 -5.34
N GLY A 84 10.01 2.14 -6.08
CA GLY A 84 9.29 0.87 -6.29
C GLY A 84 10.16 -0.21 -6.95
N LEU A 85 10.94 0.14 -7.96
CA LEU A 85 11.90 -0.80 -8.57
C LEU A 85 13.01 -1.23 -7.62
N SER A 86 13.41 -0.39 -6.68
CA SER A 86 14.41 -0.73 -5.67
C SER A 86 13.87 -1.74 -4.66
N LEU A 87 12.59 -1.63 -4.28
CA LEU A 87 11.91 -2.63 -3.43
C LEU A 87 11.84 -3.99 -4.11
N VAL A 88 11.44 -4.03 -5.40
CA VAL A 88 11.49 -5.25 -6.22
C VAL A 88 12.90 -5.82 -6.23
N LYS A 89 13.91 -4.98 -6.44
CA LYS A 89 15.30 -5.44 -6.48
C LYS A 89 15.77 -6.03 -5.15
N ALA A 90 15.36 -5.47 -4.02
CA ALA A 90 15.70 -5.99 -2.70
C ALA A 90 15.16 -7.43 -2.51
N MET A 91 13.92 -7.69 -2.91
CA MET A 91 13.34 -9.04 -2.86
C MET A 91 14.06 -10.02 -3.79
N GLU A 92 14.40 -9.61 -5.02
CA GLU A 92 15.18 -10.45 -5.95
C GLU A 92 16.56 -10.82 -5.38
N LEU A 93 17.22 -9.89 -4.68
CA LEU A 93 18.51 -10.15 -4.03
C LEU A 93 18.34 -11.15 -2.89
N ALA A 94 17.29 -11.03 -2.09
CA ALA A 94 17.00 -11.98 -1.01
C ALA A 94 16.70 -13.38 -1.55
N LEU A 95 15.92 -13.49 -2.63
CA LEU A 95 15.69 -14.76 -3.35
C LEU A 95 17.00 -15.38 -3.84
N SER A 96 17.88 -14.56 -4.43
CA SER A 96 19.15 -15.01 -4.99
C SER A 96 20.14 -15.49 -3.91
N ALA A 97 19.99 -15.02 -2.67
CA ALA A 97 20.81 -15.47 -1.53
C ALA A 97 20.44 -16.90 -1.07
N GLY A 98 19.28 -17.43 -1.46
CA GLY A 98 18.90 -18.84 -1.27
C GLY A 98 18.21 -19.19 0.06
N ASP A 99 18.12 -18.25 1.01
CA ASP A 99 17.32 -18.42 2.23
C ASP A 99 15.88 -17.94 2.00
N ARG A 100 14.96 -18.91 1.90
CA ARG A 100 13.54 -18.66 1.64
C ARG A 100 12.84 -17.94 2.79
N SER A 101 13.20 -18.22 4.03
CA SER A 101 12.60 -17.55 5.20
C SER A 101 13.05 -16.09 5.26
N ALA A 102 14.33 -15.83 4.99
CA ALA A 102 14.84 -14.47 4.87
C ALA A 102 14.20 -13.72 3.69
N ALA A 103 14.01 -14.38 2.54
CA ALA A 103 13.34 -13.78 1.38
C ALA A 103 11.89 -13.38 1.67
N GLN A 104 11.11 -14.22 2.36
CA GLN A 104 9.75 -13.85 2.78
C GLN A 104 9.76 -12.63 3.72
N LEU A 105 10.68 -12.58 4.69
CA LEU A 105 10.77 -11.46 5.61
C LEU A 105 11.12 -10.15 4.90
N VAL A 106 12.11 -10.17 4.00
CA VAL A 106 12.47 -9.01 3.16
C VAL A 106 11.28 -8.59 2.28
N ALA A 107 10.51 -9.54 1.76
CA ALA A 107 9.30 -9.23 1.01
C ALA A 107 8.26 -8.51 1.87
N CYS A 108 8.00 -8.94 3.10
CA CYS A 108 7.12 -8.21 4.00
C CYS A 108 7.61 -6.79 4.29
N GLU A 109 8.91 -6.59 4.53
CA GLU A 109 9.48 -5.24 4.73
C GLU A 109 9.27 -4.37 3.48
N CYS A 110 9.49 -4.93 2.29
CA CYS A 110 9.29 -4.22 1.02
C CYS A 110 7.82 -3.87 0.77
N VAL A 111 6.88 -4.77 1.09
CA VAL A 111 5.44 -4.48 1.00
C VAL A 111 5.07 -3.37 1.98
N VAL A 112 5.53 -3.40 3.24
CA VAL A 112 5.27 -2.30 4.20
C VAL A 112 5.76 -0.94 3.66
N HIS A 113 6.92 -0.90 2.99
CA HIS A 113 7.41 0.33 2.36
C HIS A 113 6.52 0.83 1.22
N ALA A 114 6.01 -0.09 0.38
CA ALA A 114 5.09 0.25 -0.70
C ALA A 114 3.76 0.78 -0.13
N GLU A 115 3.13 0.02 0.78
CA GLU A 115 1.84 0.38 1.39
C GLU A 115 1.91 1.68 2.20
N THR A 116 3.05 1.96 2.84
CA THR A 116 3.21 3.23 3.57
C THR A 116 3.17 4.43 2.62
N LYS A 117 3.67 4.30 1.38
CA LYS A 117 3.60 5.36 0.38
C LYS A 117 2.20 5.44 -0.22
N ASP A 118 1.56 4.30 -0.46
CA ASP A 118 0.25 4.28 -1.12
C ASP A 118 -0.86 4.82 -0.24
N HIS A 119 -0.96 4.30 0.98
CA HIS A 119 -1.85 4.82 2.02
C HIS A 119 -1.70 6.34 2.23
N ALA A 120 -0.45 6.83 2.32
CA ALA A 120 -0.20 8.26 2.45
C ALA A 120 -0.66 9.09 1.24
N ASN A 121 -0.64 8.52 0.03
CA ASN A 121 -1.18 9.20 -1.14
C ASN A 121 -2.71 9.28 -1.09
N TRP A 122 -3.37 8.19 -0.71
CA TRP A 122 -4.82 8.11 -0.60
C TRP A 122 -5.36 9.03 0.50
N GLU A 123 -4.70 9.09 1.67
CA GLU A 123 -5.01 10.07 2.72
C GLU A 123 -4.95 11.52 2.19
N LEU A 124 -3.89 11.87 1.45
CA LEU A 124 -3.72 13.20 0.85
C LEU A 124 -4.80 13.49 -0.20
N LEU A 125 -5.17 12.50 -1.02
CA LEU A 125 -6.26 12.62 -1.97
C LEU A 125 -7.58 12.92 -1.24
N GLY A 126 -7.86 12.22 -0.13
CA GLY A 126 -9.02 12.44 0.73
C GLY A 126 -9.07 13.86 1.29
N MET A 127 -7.93 14.39 1.76
CA MET A 127 -7.87 15.78 2.23
C MET A 127 -8.21 16.79 1.14
N VAL A 128 -7.76 16.57 -0.10
CA VAL A 128 -8.13 17.42 -1.24
C VAL A 128 -9.60 17.22 -1.62
N ALA A 129 -10.10 15.99 -1.59
CA ALA A 129 -11.48 15.64 -1.90
C ALA A 129 -12.47 16.40 -0.98
N GLU A 130 -12.13 16.57 0.30
CA GLU A 130 -12.97 17.29 1.28
C GLU A 130 -13.14 18.78 0.95
N VAL A 131 -12.11 19.42 0.40
CA VAL A 131 -12.14 20.87 0.10
C VAL A 131 -12.44 21.19 -1.36
N ALA A 132 -12.25 20.23 -2.26
CA ALA A 132 -12.53 20.40 -3.68
C ALA A 132 -14.03 20.50 -3.96
N THR A 133 -14.39 21.35 -4.91
CA THR A 133 -15.78 21.63 -5.29
C THR A 133 -16.04 21.27 -6.76
N GLY A 134 -17.30 21.13 -7.14
CA GLY A 134 -17.69 20.83 -8.52
C GLY A 134 -17.29 19.42 -8.95
N GLU A 135 -17.07 19.25 -10.25
CA GLU A 135 -16.77 17.94 -10.85
C GLU A 135 -15.47 17.33 -10.30
N THR A 136 -14.43 18.14 -10.05
CA THR A 136 -13.19 17.64 -9.43
C THR A 136 -13.45 17.05 -8.05
N GLY A 137 -14.14 17.78 -7.17
CA GLY A 137 -14.46 17.28 -5.83
C GLY A 137 -15.28 15.98 -5.86
N LYS A 138 -16.24 15.88 -6.80
CA LYS A 138 -17.02 14.66 -7.00
C LYS A 138 -16.13 13.46 -7.39
N ALA A 139 -15.27 13.64 -8.39
CA ALA A 139 -14.38 12.59 -8.87
C ALA A 139 -13.39 12.09 -7.80
N LEU A 140 -12.82 13.01 -7.03
CA LEU A 140 -11.88 12.66 -5.95
C LEU A 140 -12.58 11.90 -4.81
N LYS A 141 -13.78 12.33 -4.41
CA LYS A 141 -14.56 11.63 -3.36
C LYS A 141 -14.96 10.22 -3.78
N GLU A 142 -15.38 10.06 -5.03
CA GLU A 142 -15.75 8.76 -5.58
C GLU A 142 -14.54 7.81 -5.64
N ALA A 143 -13.38 8.31 -6.09
CA ALA A 143 -12.14 7.54 -6.11
C ALA A 143 -11.71 7.13 -4.71
N HIS A 144 -11.61 8.08 -3.78
CA HIS A 144 -11.19 7.83 -2.40
C HIS A 144 -12.11 6.83 -1.70
N ALA A 145 -13.45 6.98 -1.83
CA ALA A 145 -14.40 6.08 -1.19
C ALA A 145 -14.32 4.62 -1.69
N ARG A 146 -13.74 4.38 -2.87
CA ARG A 146 -13.58 3.04 -3.45
C ARG A 146 -12.32 2.33 -2.99
N VAL A 147 -11.32 3.04 -2.48
CA VAL A 147 -9.96 2.50 -2.28
C VAL A 147 -9.47 2.64 -0.85
N GLU A 148 -9.74 3.75 -0.16
CA GLU A 148 -9.16 4.07 1.16
C GLU A 148 -9.27 2.93 2.18
N LYS A 149 -10.41 2.22 2.17
CA LYS A 149 -10.64 1.12 3.09
C LYS A 149 -9.72 -0.08 2.83
N ASP A 150 -9.46 -0.38 1.57
CA ASP A 150 -8.54 -1.45 1.17
C ASP A 150 -7.13 -1.09 1.63
N GLU A 151 -6.71 0.16 1.39
CA GLU A 151 -5.38 0.68 1.76
C GLU A 151 -5.13 0.67 3.28
N ASP A 152 -6.15 0.99 4.08
CA ASP A 152 -6.08 0.85 5.53
C ASP A 152 -5.78 -0.62 5.91
N HIS A 153 -6.47 -1.60 5.31
CA HIS A 153 -6.17 -3.01 5.54
C HIS A 153 -4.75 -3.36 5.13
N HIS A 154 -4.37 -3.01 3.89
CA HIS A 154 -3.07 -3.36 3.32
C HIS A 154 -1.92 -2.92 4.24
N LEU A 155 -1.97 -1.67 4.71
CA LEU A 155 -0.94 -1.12 5.57
C LEU A 155 -0.90 -1.77 6.95
N TYR A 156 -2.05 -1.87 7.64
CA TYR A 156 -2.05 -2.35 9.02
C TYR A 156 -1.79 -3.86 9.13
N HIS A 157 -2.32 -4.65 8.19
CA HIS A 157 -2.19 -6.10 8.21
C HIS A 157 -0.77 -6.50 7.82
N THR A 158 -0.21 -5.91 6.76
CA THR A 158 1.19 -6.16 6.36
C THR A 158 2.18 -5.76 7.45
N LYS A 159 1.94 -4.65 8.17
CA LYS A 159 2.77 -4.29 9.35
C LYS A 159 2.74 -5.37 10.43
N GLY A 160 1.56 -5.93 10.70
CA GLY A 160 1.39 -7.07 11.60
C GLY A 160 2.20 -8.29 11.14
N TRP A 161 2.08 -8.67 9.86
CA TRP A 161 2.82 -9.79 9.28
C TRP A 161 4.33 -9.61 9.39
N CYS A 162 4.83 -8.44 8.99
CA CYS A 162 6.25 -8.11 9.04
C CYS A 162 6.79 -8.24 10.47
N ARG A 163 6.03 -7.74 11.47
CA ARG A 163 6.41 -7.85 12.89
C ARG A 163 6.49 -9.31 13.33
N GLU A 164 5.46 -10.10 13.06
CA GLU A 164 5.38 -11.48 13.56
C GLU A 164 6.39 -12.41 12.88
N LEU A 165 6.65 -12.22 11.58
CA LEU A 165 7.72 -12.92 10.87
C LEU A 165 9.11 -12.54 11.38
N ALA A 166 9.35 -11.26 11.69
CA ALA A 166 10.61 -10.83 12.31
C ALA A 166 10.79 -11.44 13.71
N ILE A 167 9.72 -11.50 14.51
CA ILE A 167 9.75 -12.18 15.82
C ILE A 167 10.09 -13.67 15.64
N GLN A 168 9.48 -14.33 14.66
CA GLN A 168 9.75 -15.74 14.36
C GLN A 168 11.20 -15.96 13.92
N SER A 169 11.77 -15.08 13.08
CA SER A 169 13.16 -15.20 12.62
C SER A 169 14.20 -15.04 13.74
N LEU A 170 13.83 -14.32 14.81
CA LEU A 170 14.62 -14.21 16.04
C LEU A 170 14.46 -15.41 16.99
N GLY A 171 13.66 -16.41 16.62
CA GLY A 171 13.40 -17.60 17.45
C GLY A 171 12.45 -17.35 18.63
N LEU A 172 11.71 -16.23 18.61
CA LEU A 172 10.72 -15.89 19.62
C LEU A 172 9.32 -16.40 19.22
N PRO A 173 8.41 -16.68 20.18
CA PRO A 173 7.04 -17.09 19.86
C PRO A 173 6.30 -16.01 19.07
N ALA A 174 5.84 -16.34 17.85
CA ALA A 174 5.12 -15.47 16.92
C ALA A 174 3.64 -15.83 16.82
N VAL A 175 2.79 -14.86 16.48
CA VAL A 175 1.34 -15.06 16.22
C VAL A 175 1.10 -14.86 14.72
N LEU A 176 0.93 -15.95 13.97
CA LEU A 176 0.69 -15.92 12.53
C LEU A 176 -0.62 -16.69 12.23
N PRO A 177 -1.59 -16.10 11.49
CA PRO A 177 -1.65 -14.71 11.03
C PRO A 177 -1.65 -13.67 12.17
N PRO A 178 -1.27 -12.41 11.90
CA PRO A 178 -1.18 -11.38 12.93
C PRO A 178 -2.56 -10.98 13.46
N PRO A 179 -2.66 -10.48 14.71
CA PRO A 179 -3.92 -10.03 15.29
C PRO A 179 -4.69 -8.99 14.47
N GLU A 180 -3.96 -8.14 13.73
CA GLU A 180 -4.49 -7.11 12.84
C GLU A 180 -5.34 -7.70 11.71
N GLU A 181 -4.86 -8.76 11.06
CA GLU A 181 -5.59 -9.45 9.99
C GLU A 181 -6.79 -10.20 10.56
N ILE A 182 -6.61 -10.99 11.62
CA ILE A 182 -7.70 -11.77 12.23
C ILE A 182 -8.86 -10.87 12.68
N LYS A 183 -8.55 -9.65 13.11
CA LYS A 183 -9.56 -8.65 13.55
C LYS A 183 -10.01 -7.72 12.44
N GLN A 184 -9.45 -7.84 11.24
CA GLN A 184 -9.76 -7.01 10.08
C GLN A 184 -9.69 -5.53 10.45
N VAL A 185 -8.53 -5.11 10.98
CA VAL A 185 -8.36 -3.73 11.47
C VAL A 185 -8.26 -2.75 10.30
N GLU A 186 -8.96 -1.62 10.43
CA GLU A 186 -9.05 -0.59 9.38
C GLU A 186 -8.63 0.79 9.93
N THR A 187 -8.04 0.86 11.13
CA THR A 187 -7.63 2.14 11.74
C THR A 187 -6.35 1.98 12.55
N ALA A 188 -5.57 3.06 12.65
CA ALA A 188 -4.35 3.07 13.47
C ALA A 188 -4.61 2.71 14.96
N ILE A 189 -5.74 3.19 15.52
CA ILE A 189 -6.13 2.84 16.90
C ILE A 189 -6.52 1.36 16.99
N GLY A 190 -7.23 0.84 15.98
CA GLY A 190 -7.59 -0.57 15.88
C GLY A 190 -6.36 -1.47 15.81
N ALA A 191 -5.41 -1.14 14.92
CA ALA A 191 -4.14 -1.83 14.79
C ALA A 191 -3.35 -1.85 16.10
N SER A 192 -3.21 -0.68 16.75
CA SER A 192 -2.52 -0.59 18.05
C SER A 192 -3.19 -1.44 19.14
N ARG A 193 -4.53 -1.47 19.19
CA ARG A 193 -5.27 -2.32 20.14
C ARG A 193 -5.10 -3.81 19.82
N ALA A 194 -5.09 -4.18 18.54
CA ALA A 194 -4.88 -5.56 18.11
C ALA A 194 -3.48 -6.06 18.48
N GLU A 195 -2.45 -5.25 18.21
CA GLU A 195 -1.06 -5.52 18.58
C GLU A 195 -0.90 -5.75 20.09
N GLN A 196 -1.51 -4.91 20.93
CA GLN A 196 -1.44 -5.07 22.39
C GLN A 196 -2.06 -6.38 22.89
N GLN A 197 -3.04 -6.92 22.16
CA GLN A 197 -3.72 -8.18 22.48
C GLN A 197 -2.96 -9.41 21.98
N ARG A 198 -1.86 -9.25 21.25
CA ARG A 198 -1.00 -10.34 20.79
C ARG A 198 -0.62 -11.32 21.91
N LYS A 199 -0.31 -10.83 23.12
CA LYS A 199 0.11 -11.67 24.25
C LYS A 199 -0.93 -12.71 24.68
N SER A 200 -2.23 -12.45 24.45
CA SER A 200 -3.28 -13.43 24.75
C SER A 200 -3.49 -14.47 23.64
N MET A 201 -2.74 -14.36 22.54
CA MET A 201 -2.80 -15.27 21.38
C MET A 201 -1.55 -16.17 21.27
N LEU A 202 -0.62 -16.06 22.23
CA LEU A 202 0.55 -16.95 22.39
C LEU A 202 0.20 -18.14 23.29
#